data_AF-A0A9P6NTS6-F1
#
_entry.id   AF-A0A9P6NTS6-F1
#
_cell.length_a   1.000
_cell.length_b   1.000
_cell.length_c   1.000
_cell.angle_alpha   90.00
_cell.angle_beta   90.00
_cell.angle_gamma   90.00
#
_symmetry.space_group_name_H-M   'P 1'
#
loop_
_entity.id
_entity.type
_entity.pdbx_description
1 polymer ?
#
loop_
_entity_poly.entity_id
_entity_poly.type
_entity_poly.pdbx_seq_one_letter_code
_entity_poly.pdbx_strand_id
1 'polypeptide(L)'
;MSSKVIKAEPVNAPAPVATSPKENEEEVENQRKDQELKELLATSKLLEEYQVDEMSSRDRRKHMMTKLETLGAKPSPVSKVPLAMHLGLEAKKKERQQKRLQKAKDLGLYDKSTRHLYVKADNKKRDRDPGITNGIGKMRGAMLTISKREIDRVGRQGTKKSGGKKKR
;
A
#
# COMPACT_ATOMS: atom_id res chain seq x y z
N MET A 1 -0.66 -39.78 -42.65
CA MET A 1 -1.85 -39.70 -41.79
C MET A 1 -2.32 -38.26 -41.71
N SER A 2 -3.57 -38.03 -42.14
CA SER A 2 -4.47 -36.89 -41.92
C SER A 2 -3.91 -35.45 -41.94
N SER A 3 -3.95 -34.84 -43.12
CA SER A 3 -3.99 -33.40 -43.34
C SER A 3 -5.42 -32.86 -43.15
N LYS A 4 -5.79 -32.50 -41.92
CA LYS A 4 -7.00 -31.72 -41.64
C LYS A 4 -6.66 -30.58 -40.68
N VAL A 5 -6.42 -29.40 -41.24
CA VAL A 5 -6.41 -28.15 -40.49
C VAL A 5 -7.86 -27.79 -40.21
N ILE A 6 -8.26 -27.82 -38.94
CA ILE A 6 -9.57 -27.39 -38.47
C ILE A 6 -9.66 -25.89 -38.75
N LYS A 7 -10.49 -25.50 -39.71
CA LYS A 7 -10.84 -24.11 -39.97
C LYS A 7 -11.78 -23.70 -38.83
N ALA A 8 -11.27 -22.92 -37.88
CA ALA A 8 -12.11 -22.34 -36.83
C ALA A 8 -13.14 -21.42 -37.49
N GLU A 9 -14.41 -21.75 -37.36
CA GLU A 9 -15.50 -20.85 -37.77
C GLU A 9 -15.47 -19.58 -36.90
N PRO A 10 -15.78 -18.41 -37.47
CA PRO A 10 -15.90 -17.21 -36.66
C PRO A 10 -17.09 -17.37 -35.72
N VAL A 11 -16.82 -17.36 -34.41
CA VAL A 11 -17.84 -17.25 -33.38
C VAL A 11 -18.61 -15.96 -33.67
N ASN A 12 -19.87 -16.13 -34.07
CA ASN A 12 -20.81 -15.07 -34.35
C ASN A 12 -20.91 -14.16 -33.12
N ALA A 13 -20.36 -12.95 -33.23
CA ALA A 13 -20.50 -11.95 -32.17
C ALA A 13 -22.00 -11.62 -32.03
N PRO A 14 -22.56 -11.59 -30.80
CA PRO A 14 -23.96 -11.20 -30.63
C PRO A 14 -24.17 -9.79 -31.19
N ALA A 15 -25.23 -9.62 -31.97
CA ALA A 15 -25.63 -8.34 -32.54
C ALA A 15 -25.74 -7.27 -31.44
N PRO A 16 -25.37 -5.99 -31.73
CA PRO A 16 -25.42 -4.94 -30.73
C PRO A 16 -26.85 -4.79 -30.22
N VAL A 17 -27.01 -4.95 -28.92
CA VAL A 17 -28.25 -4.63 -28.20
C VAL A 17 -28.51 -3.15 -28.47
N ALA A 18 -29.72 -2.79 -28.92
CA ALA A 18 -30.08 -1.40 -29.18
C ALA A 18 -30.03 -0.62 -27.85
N THR A 19 -28.91 0.04 -27.63
CA THR A 19 -28.62 0.88 -26.46
C THR A 19 -29.37 2.20 -26.61
N SER A 20 -29.81 2.73 -25.47
CA SER A 20 -30.47 4.05 -25.40
C SER A 20 -29.53 5.14 -25.94
N PRO A 21 -30.04 6.30 -26.42
CA PRO A 21 -29.18 7.36 -26.98
C PRO A 21 -28.07 7.82 -26.01
N LYS A 22 -28.31 7.73 -24.70
CA LYS A 22 -27.33 8.04 -23.65
C LYS A 22 -26.20 7.01 -23.55
N GLU A 23 -26.52 5.74 -23.69
CA GLU A 23 -25.52 4.65 -23.69
C GLU A 23 -24.62 4.74 -24.94
N ASN A 24 -25.17 5.18 -26.09
CA ASN A 24 -24.37 5.43 -27.29
C ASN A 24 -23.39 6.61 -27.12
N GLU A 25 -23.80 7.68 -26.43
CA GLU A 25 -22.92 8.81 -26.08
C GLU A 25 -21.79 8.35 -25.15
N GLU A 26 -22.11 7.54 -24.14
CA GLU A 26 -21.13 6.94 -23.22
C GLU A 26 -20.15 6.00 -23.95
N GLU A 27 -20.61 5.20 -24.92
CA GLU A 27 -19.75 4.35 -25.74
C GLU A 27 -18.77 5.16 -26.60
N VAL A 28 -19.23 6.24 -27.22
CA VAL A 28 -18.35 7.14 -28.00
C VAL A 28 -17.33 7.83 -27.08
N GLU A 29 -17.73 8.25 -25.90
CA GLU A 29 -16.80 8.81 -24.91
C GLU A 29 -15.77 7.77 -24.43
N ASN A 30 -16.20 6.53 -24.19
CA ASN A 30 -15.30 5.45 -23.79
C ASN A 30 -14.30 5.14 -24.91
N GLN A 31 -14.73 5.12 -26.17
CA GLN A 31 -13.85 4.97 -27.32
C GLN A 31 -12.82 6.09 -27.42
N ARG A 32 -13.22 7.35 -27.14
CA ARG A 32 -12.29 8.49 -27.09
C ARG A 32 -11.28 8.33 -25.95
N LYS A 33 -11.73 7.99 -24.74
CA LYS A 33 -10.87 7.73 -23.58
C LYS A 33 -9.88 6.60 -23.86
N ASP A 34 -10.31 5.54 -24.55
CA ASP A 34 -9.44 4.44 -24.96
C ASP A 34 -8.41 4.85 -26.02
N GLN A 35 -8.78 5.73 -26.95
CA GLN A 35 -7.84 6.30 -27.94
C GLN A 35 -6.80 7.18 -27.25
N GLU A 36 -7.24 8.10 -26.39
CA GLU A 36 -6.36 8.96 -25.58
C GLU A 36 -5.40 8.12 -24.72
N LEU A 37 -5.90 7.05 -24.09
CA LEU A 37 -5.07 6.14 -23.30
C LEU A 37 -4.01 5.43 -24.16
N LYS A 38 -4.37 4.97 -25.37
CA LYS A 38 -3.40 4.34 -26.29
C LYS A 38 -2.31 5.31 -26.71
N GLU A 39 -2.67 6.56 -27.00
CA GLU A 39 -1.73 7.62 -27.34
C GLU A 39 -0.79 7.91 -26.16
N LEU A 40 -1.33 8.10 -24.95
CA LEU A 40 -0.52 8.33 -23.75
C LEU A 40 0.44 7.19 -23.45
N LEU A 41 -0.01 5.94 -23.58
CA LEU A 41 0.84 4.77 -23.41
C LEU A 41 1.96 4.73 -24.45
N ALA A 42 1.67 5.06 -25.71
CA ALA A 42 2.68 5.14 -26.75
C ALA A 42 3.70 6.25 -26.47
N THR A 43 3.25 7.46 -26.10
CA THR A 43 4.14 8.58 -25.77
C THR A 43 4.99 8.29 -24.54
N SER A 44 4.42 7.64 -23.52
CA SER A 44 5.16 7.28 -22.30
C SER A 44 6.29 6.29 -22.59
N LYS A 45 6.06 5.32 -23.49
CA LYS A 45 7.07 4.36 -23.92
C LYS A 45 8.18 5.03 -24.70
N LEU A 46 7.84 5.92 -25.63
CA LEU A 46 8.82 6.67 -26.42
C LEU A 46 9.69 7.57 -25.53
N LEU A 47 9.08 8.30 -24.59
CA LEU A 47 9.81 9.11 -23.62
C LEU A 47 10.72 8.26 -22.74
N GLU A 48 10.27 7.08 -22.34
CA GLU A 48 11.08 6.15 -21.54
C GLU A 48 12.26 5.59 -22.35
N GLU A 49 12.04 5.17 -23.60
CA GLU A 49 13.09 4.68 -24.49
C GLU A 49 14.15 5.76 -24.74
N TYR A 50 13.71 6.98 -25.03
CA TYR A 50 14.60 8.13 -25.18
C TYR A 50 15.42 8.38 -23.92
N GLN A 51 14.78 8.38 -22.75
CA GLN A 51 15.47 8.51 -21.48
C GLN A 51 16.48 7.38 -21.28
N VAL A 52 16.09 6.13 -21.52
CA VAL A 52 16.96 4.95 -21.41
C VAL A 52 18.18 5.08 -22.34
N ASP A 53 18.02 5.64 -23.52
CA ASP A 53 19.09 5.81 -24.51
C ASP A 53 20.08 6.91 -24.16
N GLU A 54 19.62 8.03 -23.60
CA GLU A 54 20.50 9.08 -23.07
C GLU A 54 21.27 8.65 -21.82
N MET A 55 20.72 7.71 -21.03
CA MET A 55 21.35 7.26 -19.79
C MET A 55 22.58 6.37 -20.06
N SER A 56 23.64 6.62 -19.29
CA SER A 56 24.82 5.74 -19.23
C SER A 56 24.41 4.30 -18.89
N SER A 57 25.13 3.31 -19.42
CA SER A 57 24.81 1.88 -19.25
C SER A 57 24.66 1.46 -17.78
N ARG A 58 25.39 2.09 -16.86
CA ARG A 58 25.24 1.82 -15.41
C ARG A 58 23.91 2.34 -14.87
N ASP A 59 23.52 3.53 -15.26
CA ASP A 59 22.31 4.16 -14.75
C ASP A 59 21.07 3.62 -15.45
N ARG A 60 21.18 3.22 -16.72
CA ARG A 60 20.18 2.41 -17.45
C ARG A 60 19.78 1.15 -16.69
N ARG A 61 20.76 0.38 -16.21
CA ARG A 61 20.51 -0.82 -15.39
C ARG A 61 19.82 -0.49 -14.07
N LYS A 62 20.22 0.59 -13.40
CA LYS A 62 19.55 1.01 -12.15
C LYS A 62 18.10 1.43 -12.41
N HIS A 63 17.86 2.22 -13.46
CA HIS A 63 16.53 2.66 -13.86
C HIS A 63 15.61 1.46 -14.13
N MET A 64 16.10 0.49 -14.89
CA MET A 64 15.36 -0.74 -15.18
C MET A 64 15.05 -1.54 -13.89
N MET A 65 16.01 -1.65 -12.96
CA MET A 65 15.78 -2.32 -11.67
C MET A 65 14.76 -1.57 -10.80
N THR A 66 14.84 -0.24 -10.72
CA THR A 66 13.84 0.55 -9.99
C THR A 66 12.47 0.43 -10.61
N LYS A 67 12.38 0.36 -11.95
CA LYS A 67 11.11 0.13 -12.65
C LYS A 67 10.52 -1.22 -12.29
N LEU A 68 11.32 -2.29 -12.30
CA LEU A 68 10.88 -3.61 -11.88
C LEU A 68 10.34 -3.58 -10.43
N GLU A 69 11.02 -2.88 -9.51
CA GLU A 69 10.55 -2.69 -8.14
C GLU A 69 9.20 -1.95 -8.07
N THR A 70 9.02 -0.89 -8.87
CA THR A 70 7.74 -0.16 -8.92
C THR A 70 6.59 -0.98 -9.51
N LEU A 71 6.89 -1.88 -10.45
CA LEU A 71 5.93 -2.82 -11.04
C LEU A 71 5.58 -3.99 -10.10
N GLY A 72 6.20 -4.05 -8.92
CA GLY A 72 5.91 -5.07 -7.90
C GLY A 72 6.90 -6.23 -7.87
N ALA A 73 8.00 -6.17 -8.61
CA ALA A 73 9.10 -7.11 -8.41
C ALA A 73 9.71 -6.90 -7.01
N LYS A 74 10.14 -7.98 -6.37
CA LYS A 74 10.81 -7.89 -5.07
C LYS A 74 12.13 -7.11 -5.23
N PRO A 75 12.44 -6.17 -4.32
CA PRO A 75 13.68 -5.43 -4.40
C PRO A 75 14.87 -6.37 -4.31
N SER A 76 15.94 -6.02 -5.03
CA SER A 76 17.17 -6.80 -4.99
C SER A 76 17.69 -6.91 -3.55
N PRO A 77 18.14 -8.09 -3.10
CA PRO A 77 18.61 -8.25 -1.74
C PRO A 77 19.80 -7.32 -1.50
N VAL A 78 19.74 -6.57 -0.40
CA VAL A 78 20.84 -5.70 0.02
C VAL A 78 22.11 -6.56 0.18
N SER A 79 23.24 -6.08 -0.34
CA SER A 79 24.51 -6.80 -0.23
C SER A 79 24.80 -7.12 1.24
N LYS A 80 25.21 -8.36 1.53
CA LYS A 80 25.58 -8.76 2.88
C LYS A 80 26.86 -8.01 3.26
N VAL A 81 26.76 -7.11 4.24
CA VAL A 81 27.88 -6.32 4.77
C VAL A 81 28.03 -6.64 6.26
N PRO A 82 29.26 -6.71 6.82
CA PRO A 82 29.44 -6.91 8.26
C PRO A 82 28.71 -5.85 9.09
N LEU A 83 28.23 -6.23 10.27
CA LEU A 83 27.42 -5.36 11.14
C LEU A 83 28.11 -4.03 11.45
N ALA A 84 29.39 -4.06 11.81
CA ALA A 84 30.16 -2.85 12.13
C ALA A 84 30.18 -1.85 10.95
N MET A 85 30.43 -2.34 9.73
CA MET A 85 30.41 -1.51 8.53
C MET A 85 28.99 -1.03 8.19
N HIS A 86 27.97 -1.89 8.37
CA HIS A 86 26.58 -1.52 8.17
C HIS A 86 26.16 -0.36 9.08
N LEU A 87 26.45 -0.46 10.37
CA LEU A 87 26.18 0.61 11.35
C LEU A 87 26.93 1.89 11.01
N GLY A 88 28.20 1.79 10.58
CA GLY A 88 28.97 2.95 10.12
C GLY A 88 28.37 3.63 8.89
N LEU A 89 27.91 2.84 7.92
CA LEU A 89 27.22 3.35 6.72
C LEU A 89 25.90 4.03 7.09
N GLU A 90 25.12 3.46 8.01
CA GLU A 90 23.88 4.06 8.50
C GLU A 90 24.12 5.37 9.25
N ALA A 91 25.12 5.41 10.15
CA ALA A 91 25.49 6.62 10.87
C ALA A 91 25.88 7.75 9.91
N LYS A 92 26.72 7.45 8.91
CA LYS A 92 27.15 8.42 7.90
C LYS A 92 25.99 8.88 6.99
N LYS A 93 25.04 7.99 6.67
CA LYS A 93 23.81 8.36 5.96
C LYS A 93 22.98 9.36 6.77
N LYS A 94 22.79 9.10 8.07
CA LYS A 94 22.07 10.01 9.00
C LYS A 94 22.76 11.36 9.12
N GLU A 95 24.08 11.38 9.27
CA GLU A 95 24.89 12.61 9.35
C GLU A 95 24.74 13.45 8.06
N ARG A 96 24.84 12.82 6.88
CA ARG A 96 24.63 13.53 5.59
C ARG A 96 23.22 14.10 5.47
N GLN A 97 22.21 13.37 5.93
CA GLN A 97 20.83 13.86 5.93
C GLN A 97 20.64 15.06 6.87
N GLN A 98 21.22 15.00 8.07
CA GLN A 98 21.20 16.12 9.02
C GLN A 98 21.90 17.35 8.46
N LYS A 99 23.09 17.19 7.85
CA LYS A 99 23.80 18.28 7.16
C LYS A 99 22.98 18.87 6.02
N ARG A 100 22.30 18.04 5.23
CA ARG A 100 21.42 18.51 4.13
C ARG A 100 20.22 19.31 4.68
N LEU A 101 19.63 18.84 5.77
CA LEU A 101 18.53 19.52 6.46
C LEU A 101 18.98 20.85 7.05
N GLN A 102 20.15 20.91 7.69
CA GLN A 102 20.71 22.14 8.22
C GLN A 102 20.97 23.14 7.09
N LYS A 103 21.64 22.73 6.02
CA LYS A 103 21.83 23.58 4.83
C LYS A 103 20.53 24.12 4.26
N ALA A 104 19.47 23.30 4.19
CA ALA A 104 18.17 23.76 3.71
C ALA A 104 17.53 24.80 4.64
N LYS A 105 17.73 24.68 5.96
CA LYS A 105 17.29 25.68 6.94
C LYS A 105 18.09 26.98 6.81
N ASP A 106 19.41 26.87 6.71
CA ASP A 106 20.31 28.03 6.62
C ASP A 106 20.05 28.83 5.32
N LEU A 107 19.71 28.13 4.22
CA LEU A 107 19.32 28.75 2.95
C LEU A 107 17.86 29.25 2.92
N GLY A 108 17.06 28.98 3.96
CA GLY A 108 15.63 29.34 3.98
C GLY A 108 14.74 28.50 3.05
N LEU A 109 15.25 27.40 2.50
CA LEU A 109 14.49 26.49 1.62
C LEU A 109 13.63 25.48 2.40
N TYR A 110 13.82 25.39 3.71
CA TYR A 110 13.09 24.44 4.54
C TYR A 110 11.71 24.97 4.94
N ASP A 111 10.67 24.26 4.50
CA ASP A 111 9.29 24.43 4.96
C ASP A 111 8.69 23.11 5.47
N LYS A 112 7.63 23.19 6.30
CA LYS A 112 6.86 22.05 6.81
C LYS A 112 6.36 21.16 5.67
N SER A 113 5.92 21.75 4.55
CA SER A 113 5.49 21.01 3.36
C SER A 113 6.64 20.18 2.76
N THR A 114 7.86 20.73 2.72
CA THR A 114 9.06 20.10 2.15
C THR A 114 9.76 19.11 3.09
N ARG A 115 9.28 18.95 4.33
CA ARG A 115 9.91 18.09 5.35
C ARG A 115 10.18 16.67 4.86
N HIS A 116 9.27 16.10 4.08
CA HIS A 116 9.35 14.74 3.54
C HIS A 116 10.56 14.51 2.61
N LEU A 117 11.10 15.58 2.00
CA LEU A 117 12.29 15.52 1.14
C LEU A 117 13.58 15.30 1.93
N TYR A 118 13.60 15.74 3.19
CA TYR A 118 14.79 15.73 4.04
C TYR A 118 14.73 14.66 5.14
N VAL A 119 13.53 14.38 5.67
CA VAL A 119 13.33 13.44 6.77
C VAL A 119 12.34 12.39 6.34
N LYS A 120 12.78 11.12 6.29
CA LYS A 120 11.88 9.98 6.15
C LYS A 120 11.09 9.83 7.45
N ALA A 121 9.79 10.03 7.38
CA ALA A 121 8.90 9.76 8.51
C ALA A 121 8.62 8.26 8.54
N ASP A 122 9.37 7.53 9.36
CA ASP A 122 9.01 6.16 9.69
C ASP A 122 7.78 6.22 10.59
N ASN A 123 6.59 6.06 10.00
CA ASN A 123 5.34 5.89 10.73
C ASN A 123 5.34 4.52 11.41
N LYS A 124 6.20 4.36 12.43
CA LYS A 124 6.19 3.17 13.27
C LYS A 124 4.87 3.17 14.02
N LYS A 125 3.92 2.35 13.56
CA LYS A 125 2.74 1.97 14.34
C LYS A 125 3.27 1.29 15.60
N ARG A 126 3.39 2.07 16.68
CA ARG A 126 3.73 1.53 17.99
C ARG A 126 2.43 0.97 18.53
N ASP A 127 2.25 -0.33 18.37
CA ASP A 127 1.30 -1.06 19.19
C ASP A 127 1.88 -1.02 20.60
N ARG A 128 1.38 -0.08 21.40
CA ARG A 128 1.70 -0.03 22.82
C ARG A 128 1.01 -1.22 23.44
N ASP A 129 1.76 -2.04 24.16
CA ASP A 129 1.18 -3.06 25.01
C ASP A 129 0.17 -2.37 25.95
N PRO A 130 -1.13 -2.74 25.92
CA PRO A 130 -2.12 -2.17 26.83
C PRO A 130 -1.82 -2.49 28.30
N GLY A 131 -0.86 -3.36 28.59
CA GLY A 131 -0.47 -3.73 29.95
C GLY A 131 -1.54 -4.56 30.65
N ILE A 132 -1.42 -4.68 31.97
CA ILE A 132 -2.44 -5.35 32.79
C ILE A 132 -3.68 -4.45 32.84
N THR A 133 -4.75 -4.89 32.19
CA THR A 133 -6.03 -4.19 32.16
C THR A 133 -7.00 -4.80 33.17
N ASN A 134 -8.02 -4.02 33.54
CA ASN A 134 -9.05 -4.48 34.46
C ASN A 134 -9.94 -5.54 33.79
N GLY A 135 -10.29 -6.61 34.51
CA GLY A 135 -11.17 -7.66 33.99
C GLY A 135 -12.65 -7.30 33.92
N ILE A 136 -13.06 -6.15 34.50
CA ILE A 136 -14.45 -5.68 34.54
C ILE A 136 -14.49 -4.19 34.25
N GLY A 137 -15.38 -3.78 33.34
CA GLY A 137 -15.62 -2.37 33.03
C GLY A 137 -14.45 -1.68 32.32
N LYS A 138 -14.62 -0.39 32.05
CA LYS A 138 -13.59 0.46 31.43
C LYS A 138 -13.14 1.52 32.41
N MET A 139 -11.84 1.54 32.69
CA MET A 139 -11.23 2.57 33.52
C MET A 139 -10.82 3.75 32.63
N ARG A 140 -11.21 4.98 33.00
CA ARG A 140 -10.75 6.23 32.39
C ARG A 140 -10.25 7.14 33.50
N GLY A 141 -8.93 7.27 33.62
CA GLY A 141 -8.31 7.93 34.78
C GLY A 141 -8.68 7.21 36.08
N ALA A 142 -9.22 7.94 37.06
CA ALA A 142 -9.67 7.40 38.34
C ALA A 142 -11.13 6.91 38.34
N MET A 143 -11.85 7.02 37.22
CA MET A 143 -13.26 6.63 37.14
C MET A 143 -13.39 5.24 36.50
N LEU A 144 -14.03 4.32 37.22
CA LEU A 144 -14.41 3.00 36.71
C LEU A 144 -15.85 3.04 36.19
N THR A 145 -16.00 2.80 34.90
CA THR A 145 -17.33 2.69 34.27
C THR A 145 -17.69 1.22 34.10
N ILE A 146 -18.76 0.79 34.76
CA ILE A 146 -19.25 -0.60 34.71
C ILE A 146 -20.61 -0.61 34.02
N SER A 147 -20.80 -1.52 33.06
CA SER A 147 -22.09 -1.67 32.40
C SER A 147 -23.09 -2.43 33.29
N LYS A 148 -24.39 -2.10 33.19
CA LYS A 148 -25.44 -2.81 33.93
C LYS A 148 -25.38 -4.33 33.72
N ARG A 149 -25.04 -4.77 32.50
CA ARG A 149 -24.87 -6.19 32.16
C ARG A 149 -23.73 -6.88 32.93
N GLU A 150 -22.62 -6.19 33.17
CA GLU A 150 -21.52 -6.73 33.96
C GLU A 150 -21.88 -6.82 35.45
N ILE A 151 -22.61 -5.83 35.97
CA ILE A 151 -23.14 -5.85 37.33
C ILE A 151 -24.08 -7.06 37.51
N ASP A 152 -25.02 -7.26 36.57
CA ASP A 152 -25.94 -8.39 36.59
C ASP A 152 -25.20 -9.74 36.48
N ARG A 153 -24.14 -9.81 35.66
CA ARG A 153 -23.31 -11.02 35.51
C ARG A 153 -22.62 -11.39 36.82
N VAL A 154 -21.99 -10.41 37.48
CA VAL A 154 -21.32 -10.62 38.77
C VAL A 154 -22.33 -11.02 39.84
N GLY A 155 -23.50 -10.36 39.89
CA GLY A 155 -24.57 -10.72 40.81
C GLY A 155 -25.10 -12.15 40.63
N ARG A 156 -25.15 -12.65 39.38
CA ARG A 156 -25.57 -14.02 39.06
C ARG A 156 -24.51 -15.09 39.33
N GLN A 157 -23.22 -14.73 39.36
CA GLN A 157 -22.13 -15.69 39.63
C GLN A 157 -22.13 -16.20 41.08
N GLY A 158 -22.72 -15.46 42.03
CA GLY A 158 -22.88 -15.89 43.42
C GLY A 158 -24.08 -16.80 43.68
N THR A 159 -25.10 -16.78 42.81
CA THR A 159 -26.28 -17.64 42.95
C THR A 159 -26.03 -18.99 42.28
N LYS A 160 -25.63 -20.00 43.06
CA LYS A 160 -25.65 -21.40 42.61
C LYS A 160 -27.06 -21.69 42.10
N LYS A 161 -27.23 -21.95 40.79
CA LYS A 161 -28.46 -22.53 40.26
C LYS A 161 -28.66 -23.87 40.96
N SER A 162 -29.55 -23.91 41.96
CA SER A 162 -29.99 -25.15 42.56
C SER A 162 -30.54 -26.03 41.43
N GLY A 163 -29.89 -27.17 41.20
CA GLY A 163 -30.25 -28.10 40.14
C GLY A 163 -31.73 -28.44 40.19
N GLY A 164 -32.46 -28.05 39.15
CA GLY A 164 -33.85 -28.45 38.96
C GLY A 164 -33.93 -29.97 38.82
N LYS A 165 -34.49 -30.61 39.84
CA LYS A 165 -34.79 -32.04 39.90
C LYS A 165 -35.73 -32.40 38.74
N LYS A 166 -35.21 -33.12 37.74
CA LYS A 166 -36.01 -33.71 36.65
C LYS A 166 -36.90 -34.79 37.28
N LYS A 167 -38.20 -34.52 37.43
CA LYS A 167 -39.18 -35.56 37.79
C LYS A 167 -39.31 -36.53 36.60
N ARG A 168 -39.46 -37.80 36.99
CA ARG A 168 -39.57 -39.02 36.17
C ARG A 168 -40.58 -38.87 35.04
#